data_AF-A0A8J6BEC9-F1
#
_entry.id   AF-A0A8J6BEC9-F1
#
_cell.length_a   1.000
_cell.length_b   1.000
_cell.length_c   1.000
_cell.angle_alpha   90.00
_cell.angle_beta   90.00
_cell.angle_gamma   90.00
#
_symmetry.space_group_name_H-M   'P 1'
#
loop_
_entity.id
_entity.type
_entity.pdbx_description
1 polymer ?
#
loop_
_entity_poly.entity_id
_entity_poly.type
_entity_poly.pdbx_seq_one_letter_code
_entity_poly.pdbx_strand_id
1 'polypeptide(L)'
;MAEEQSYYEDKISKDILTKEIDLVDRDPKKINEDVVKLDFEDIIAEPYGTHSFDGVWKASYTTFTITKYWCYRLLSGLIGIPLSIIWGVLFALISFCHIWAVVPCVKSYLIEIQCVSRTFSLCIRTFCDPLYEAIGKVFSTIKITLQKQG
;
A
#
# COMPACT_ATOMS: atom_id res chain seq x y z
N MET A 1 -14.64 32.20 28.70
CA MET A 1 -14.72 31.91 27.24
C MET A 1 -13.33 31.68 26.65
N ALA A 2 -12.37 32.60 26.78
CA ALA A 2 -10.99 32.39 26.28
C ALA A 2 -10.21 31.25 26.97
N GLU A 3 -10.37 31.06 28.28
CA GLU A 3 -9.71 29.98 29.04
C GLU A 3 -10.26 28.58 28.68
N GLU A 4 -11.56 28.51 28.37
CA GLU A 4 -12.22 27.25 27.97
C GLU A 4 -11.76 26.80 26.58
N GLN A 5 -11.62 27.74 25.63
CA GLN A 5 -11.06 27.45 24.31
C GLN A 5 -9.60 26.99 24.39
N SER A 6 -8.78 27.61 25.23
CA SER A 6 -7.38 27.17 25.43
C SER A 6 -7.28 25.75 25.99
N TYR A 7 -8.21 25.35 26.85
CA TYR A 7 -8.25 24.00 27.41
C TYR A 7 -8.61 22.94 26.37
N TYR A 8 -9.58 23.23 25.50
CA TYR A 8 -9.95 22.32 24.40
C TYR A 8 -8.82 22.20 23.36
N GLU A 9 -8.14 23.29 22.99
CA GLU A 9 -6.99 23.26 22.06
C GLU A 9 -5.81 22.44 22.61
N ASP A 10 -5.51 22.56 23.90
CA ASP A 10 -4.43 21.81 24.55
C ASP A 10 -4.78 20.32 24.69
N LYS A 11 -6.05 20.01 24.98
CA LYS A 11 -6.55 18.63 25.03
C LYS A 11 -6.58 17.98 23.64
N ILE A 12 -7.06 18.69 22.63
CA ILE A 12 -7.07 18.22 21.24
C ILE A 12 -5.64 17.96 20.76
N SER A 13 -4.70 18.86 21.06
CA SER A 13 -3.28 18.68 20.72
C SER A 13 -2.66 17.45 21.41
N LYS A 14 -2.99 17.24 22.70
CA LYS A 14 -2.57 16.04 23.45
C LYS A 14 -3.19 14.75 22.91
N ASP A 15 -4.46 14.77 22.53
CA ASP A 15 -5.18 13.62 21.97
C ASP A 15 -4.68 13.28 20.55
N ILE A 16 -4.31 14.28 19.74
CA ILE A 16 -3.68 14.08 18.42
C ILE A 16 -2.30 13.41 18.58
N LEU A 17 -1.52 13.84 19.57
CA LEU A 17 -0.21 13.26 19.86
C LEU A 17 -0.30 11.83 20.43
N THR A 18 -1.36 11.53 21.18
CA THR A 18 -1.53 10.27 21.93
C THR A 18 -2.51 9.31 21.29
N LYS A 19 -2.89 9.53 20.01
CA LYS A 19 -3.85 8.69 19.26
C LYS A 19 -3.60 7.22 19.59
N GLU A 20 -4.59 6.60 20.26
CA GLU A 20 -4.43 5.40 21.08
C GLU A 20 -3.63 4.32 20.34
N ILE A 21 -2.37 4.15 20.75
CA ILE A 21 -1.52 3.06 20.30
C ILE A 21 -1.89 1.81 21.08
N ASP A 22 -2.32 0.76 20.37
CA ASP A 22 -2.53 -0.54 21.00
C ASP A 22 -1.16 -1.13 21.40
N LEU A 23 -0.95 -1.25 22.71
CA LEU A 23 0.29 -1.76 23.28
C LEU A 23 0.32 -3.29 23.29
N VAL A 24 -0.84 -3.93 23.15
CA VAL A 24 -1.05 -5.38 23.19
C VAL A 24 -0.98 -5.95 21.78
N ASP A 25 -1.77 -5.41 20.84
CA ASP A 25 -1.69 -5.78 19.42
C ASP A 25 -0.90 -4.75 18.62
N ARG A 26 0.39 -5.06 18.41
CA ARG A 26 1.32 -4.21 17.64
C ARG A 26 1.32 -4.51 16.15
N ASP A 27 0.56 -5.52 15.71
CA ASP A 27 0.39 -5.86 14.29
C ASP A 27 -1.10 -6.04 13.94
N PRO A 28 -1.93 -4.98 14.09
CA PRO A 28 -3.37 -5.07 13.85
C PRO A 28 -3.73 -5.37 12.38
N LYS A 29 -2.77 -5.22 11.47
CA LYS A 29 -2.91 -5.54 10.04
C LYS A 29 -2.31 -6.90 9.68
N LYS A 30 -1.76 -7.63 10.65
CA LYS A 30 -1.19 -8.98 10.50
C LYS A 30 -0.14 -9.06 9.39
N ILE A 31 0.61 -7.98 9.18
CA ILE A 31 1.60 -7.91 8.09
C ILE A 31 2.82 -8.81 8.35
N ASN A 32 3.07 -9.20 9.61
CA ASN A 32 4.24 -9.97 10.02
C ASN A 32 3.89 -11.42 10.41
N GLU A 33 2.63 -11.83 10.33
CA GLU A 33 2.17 -13.15 10.81
C GLU A 33 2.85 -14.33 10.10
N ASP A 34 3.22 -14.19 8.82
CA ASP A 34 3.76 -15.31 8.03
C ASP A 34 5.28 -15.20 7.79
N VAL A 35 5.90 -14.06 8.09
CA VAL A 35 7.30 -13.77 7.74
C VAL A 35 8.24 -13.83 8.94
N VAL A 36 7.75 -13.55 10.16
CA VAL A 36 8.61 -13.36 11.36
C VAL A 36 8.31 -14.36 12.48
N LYS A 37 7.52 -15.40 12.22
CA LYS A 37 7.37 -16.54 13.14
C LYS A 37 8.56 -17.46 12.99
N LEU A 38 9.65 -17.14 13.69
CA LEU A 38 10.81 -18.02 13.83
C LEU A 38 10.75 -18.66 15.22
N ASP A 39 10.31 -19.92 15.27
CA ASP A 39 10.32 -20.73 16.49
C ASP A 39 11.67 -21.42 16.69
N PHE A 40 12.00 -21.75 17.94
CA PHE A 40 13.26 -22.41 18.29
C PHE A 40 13.44 -23.75 17.56
N GLU A 41 12.33 -24.47 17.39
CA GLU A 41 12.26 -25.75 16.70
C GLU A 41 12.52 -25.60 15.20
N ASP A 42 12.19 -24.46 14.58
CA ASP A 42 12.47 -24.18 13.16
C ASP A 42 13.95 -23.91 12.89
N ILE A 43 14.72 -23.54 13.91
CA ILE A 43 16.13 -23.11 13.77
C ILE A 43 17.09 -24.25 14.14
N ILE A 44 16.81 -24.98 15.22
CA ILE A 44 17.73 -26.00 15.77
C ILE A 44 17.26 -27.43 15.46
N ALA A 45 15.96 -27.65 15.20
CA ALA A 45 15.32 -28.89 14.75
C ALA A 45 16.14 -30.18 15.00
N GLU A 46 16.17 -30.69 16.24
CA GLU A 46 16.83 -31.97 16.50
C GLU A 46 16.06 -33.12 15.80
N PRO A 47 16.72 -33.97 15.00
CA PRO A 47 16.06 -35.07 14.32
C PRO A 47 15.70 -36.20 15.30
N TYR A 48 14.58 -36.90 15.03
CA TYR A 48 14.01 -37.95 15.88
C TYR A 48 14.96 -39.09 16.31
N GLY A 49 16.12 -39.24 15.67
CA GLY A 49 17.12 -40.29 15.97
C GLY A 49 18.25 -39.89 16.93
N THR A 50 18.45 -38.59 17.19
CA THR A 50 19.57 -38.08 18.02
C THR A 50 19.10 -36.91 18.89
N HIS A 51 18.32 -37.22 19.92
CA HIS A 51 17.83 -36.22 20.87
C HIS A 51 18.89 -35.93 21.94
N SER A 52 19.17 -34.65 22.17
CA SER A 52 19.95 -34.19 23.32
C SER A 52 19.24 -34.54 24.63
N PHE A 53 19.97 -34.51 25.75
CA PHE A 53 19.33 -34.63 27.07
C PHE A 53 18.24 -33.56 27.23
N ASP A 54 17.05 -33.96 27.72
CA ASP A 54 15.88 -33.07 27.92
C ASP A 54 16.19 -31.78 28.69
N GLY A 55 17.13 -31.85 29.64
CA GLY A 55 17.59 -30.69 30.41
C GLY A 55 18.35 -29.67 29.56
N VAL A 56 19.19 -30.15 28.64
CA VAL A 56 19.94 -29.30 27.70
C VAL A 56 19.00 -28.69 26.67
N TRP A 57 18.04 -29.47 26.18
CA TRP A 57 17.01 -28.98 25.26
C TRP A 57 16.17 -27.84 25.88
N LYS A 58 15.65 -28.04 27.10
CA LYS A 58 14.88 -27.03 27.83
C LYS A 58 15.70 -25.78 28.17
N ALA A 59 16.95 -25.96 28.59
CA ALA A 59 17.85 -24.85 28.89
C ALA A 59 18.17 -24.04 27.62
N SER A 60 18.38 -24.71 26.50
CA SER A 60 18.67 -24.07 25.21
C SER A 60 17.45 -23.30 24.70
N TYR A 61 16.25 -23.88 24.75
CA TYR A 61 15.00 -23.20 24.43
C TYR A 61 14.79 -21.93 25.27
N THR A 62 15.02 -22.04 26.58
CA THR A 62 14.83 -20.94 27.52
C THR A 62 15.83 -19.81 27.29
N THR A 63 17.13 -20.15 27.23
CA THR A 63 18.19 -19.16 27.00
C THR A 63 18.06 -18.49 25.64
N PHE A 64 17.67 -19.24 24.60
CA PHE A 64 17.41 -18.68 23.27
C PHE A 64 16.26 -17.67 23.30
N THR A 65 15.13 -18.04 23.89
CA THR A 65 13.94 -17.17 23.96
C THR A 65 14.21 -15.87 24.72
N ILE A 66 14.87 -15.98 25.88
CA ILE A 66 15.23 -14.82 26.70
C ILE A 66 16.21 -13.93 25.93
N THR A 67 17.28 -14.50 25.38
CA THR A 67 18.31 -13.73 24.65
C THR A 67 17.71 -13.01 23.44
N LYS A 68 16.86 -13.70 22.65
CA LYS A 68 16.12 -13.11 21.53
C LYS A 68 15.29 -11.91 21.97
N TYR A 69 14.52 -12.07 23.05
CA TYR A 69 13.64 -11.02 23.55
C TYR A 69 14.41 -9.79 24.04
N TRP A 70 15.46 -9.98 24.82
CA TRP A 70 16.28 -8.89 25.32
C TRP A 70 17.06 -8.19 24.21
N CYS A 71 17.63 -8.94 23.26
CA CYS A 71 18.30 -8.40 22.09
C CYS A 71 17.33 -7.54 21.27
N TYR A 72 16.14 -8.06 20.97
CA TYR A 72 15.10 -7.32 20.27
C TYR A 72 14.74 -6.02 21.00
N ARG A 73 14.51 -6.08 22.32
CA ARG A 73 14.12 -4.89 23.09
C ARG A 73 15.20 -3.81 23.10
N LEU A 74 16.47 -4.21 23.19
CA LEU A 74 17.61 -3.28 23.12
C LEU A 74 17.76 -2.68 21.72
N LEU A 75 17.72 -3.50 20.67
CA LEU A 75 17.82 -3.02 19.29
C LEU A 75 16.64 -2.13 18.90
N SER A 76 15.42 -2.47 19.29
CA SER A 76 14.23 -1.64 19.03
C SER A 76 14.31 -0.30 19.76
N GLY A 77 14.82 -0.27 20.99
CA GLY A 77 15.02 0.99 21.71
C GLY A 77 16.12 1.86 21.08
N LEU A 78 17.27 1.25 20.77
CA LEU A 78 18.45 1.97 20.29
C LEU A 78 18.33 2.41 18.82
N ILE A 79 17.77 1.54 17.98
CA ILE A 79 17.74 1.72 16.52
C ILE A 79 16.30 1.95 16.03
N GLY A 80 15.30 1.32 16.64
CA GLY A 80 13.90 1.48 16.22
C GLY A 80 13.38 2.90 16.40
N ILE A 81 13.74 3.58 17.50
CA ILE A 81 13.34 4.97 17.76
C ILE A 81 13.96 5.95 16.73
N PRO A 82 15.28 5.96 16.47
CA PRO A 82 15.82 6.85 15.45
C PRO A 82 15.31 6.51 14.05
N LEU A 83 15.11 5.23 13.73
CA LEU A 83 14.50 4.84 12.46
C LEU A 83 13.06 5.35 12.30
N SER A 84 12.24 5.33 13.35
CA SER A 84 10.86 5.83 13.26
C SER A 84 10.81 7.32 12.96
N ILE A 85 11.75 8.10 13.51
CA ILE A 85 11.91 9.53 13.21
C ILE A 85 12.28 9.73 11.74
N ILE A 86 13.28 9.00 11.24
CA ILE A 86 13.72 9.09 9.84
C ILE A 86 12.56 8.76 8.90
N TRP A 87 11.85 7.66 9.16
CA TRP A 87 10.68 7.27 8.37
C TRP A 87 9.57 8.30 8.41
N GLY A 88 9.28 8.90 9.58
CA GLY A 88 8.30 9.97 9.71
C GLY A 88 8.64 11.18 8.84
N VAL A 89 9.90 11.61 8.85
CA VAL A 89 10.38 12.72 8.00
C VAL A 89 10.29 12.38 6.52
N LEU A 90 10.68 11.17 6.12
CA LEU A 90 10.58 10.72 4.73
C LEU A 90 9.13 10.74 4.24
N PHE A 91 8.20 10.17 5.02
CA PHE A 91 6.79 10.19 4.67
C PHE A 91 6.24 11.61 4.57
N ALA A 92 6.62 12.51 5.50
CA ALA A 92 6.21 13.91 5.45
C ALA A 92 6.68 14.62 4.17
N LEU A 93 7.95 14.43 3.78
CA LEU A 93 8.50 14.99 2.54
C LEU A 93 7.82 14.42 1.30
N ILE A 94 7.58 13.11 1.26
CA ILE A 94 6.87 12.44 0.17
C ILE A 94 5.45 13.00 0.05
N SER A 95 4.73 13.13 1.17
CA SER A 95 3.39 13.71 1.19
C SER A 95 3.39 15.16 0.71
N PHE A 96 4.39 15.96 1.11
CA PHE A 96 4.56 17.32 0.62
C PHE A 96 4.76 17.34 -0.90
N CYS A 97 5.75 16.60 -1.42
CA CYS A 97 5.99 16.51 -2.86
C CYS A 97 4.76 16.01 -3.63
N HIS A 98 4.03 15.04 -3.07
CA HIS A 98 2.83 14.51 -3.68
C HIS A 98 1.75 15.61 -3.83
N ILE A 99 1.45 16.34 -2.76
CA ILE A 99 0.40 17.37 -2.77
C ILE A 99 0.81 18.56 -3.64
N TRP A 100 2.06 19.01 -3.55
CA TRP A 100 2.50 20.27 -4.15
C TRP A 100 3.09 20.13 -5.55
N ALA A 101 3.64 18.97 -5.91
CA ALA A 101 4.19 18.73 -7.24
C ALA A 101 3.36 17.70 -8.01
N VAL A 102 3.11 16.52 -7.44
CA VAL A 102 2.46 15.43 -8.18
C VAL A 102 1.01 15.76 -8.53
N VAL A 103 0.20 16.22 -7.57
CA VAL A 103 -1.20 16.58 -7.83
C VAL A 103 -1.35 17.64 -8.92
N PRO A 104 -0.65 18.81 -8.89
CA PRO A 104 -0.76 19.78 -9.98
C PRO A 104 -0.20 19.25 -11.31
N CYS A 105 0.88 18.47 -11.30
CA CYS A 105 1.39 17.83 -12.52
C CYS A 105 0.36 16.86 -13.13
N VAL A 106 -0.25 16.01 -12.32
CA VAL A 106 -1.31 15.09 -12.76
C VAL A 106 -2.52 15.87 -13.30
N LYS A 107 -2.94 16.93 -12.61
CA LYS A 107 -4.04 17.78 -13.09
C LYS A 107 -3.69 18.47 -14.42
N SER A 108 -2.48 18.97 -14.58
CA SER A 108 -2.01 19.55 -15.84
C SER A 108 -1.99 18.52 -16.97
N TYR A 109 -1.45 17.32 -16.72
CA TYR A 109 -1.42 16.24 -17.70
C TYR A 109 -2.82 15.77 -18.12
N LEU A 110 -3.78 15.75 -17.19
CA LEU A 110 -5.18 15.44 -17.50
C LEU A 110 -5.81 16.49 -18.43
N ILE A 111 -5.50 17.78 -18.25
CA ILE A 111 -5.99 18.85 -19.14
C ILE A 111 -5.40 18.67 -20.55
N GLU A 112 -4.10 18.38 -20.65
CA GLU A 112 -3.42 18.10 -21.92
C GLU A 112 -4.05 16.90 -22.64
N ILE A 113 -4.25 15.77 -21.94
CA ILE A 113 -4.92 14.59 -22.50
C ILE A 113 -6.34 14.94 -22.94
N GLN A 114 -7.09 15.72 -22.16
CA GLN A 114 -8.47 16.07 -22.51
C GLN A 114 -8.54 16.93 -23.77
N CYS A 115 -7.56 17.83 -23.97
CA CYS A 115 -7.38 18.56 -25.22
C CYS A 115 -7.04 17.64 -26.39
N VAL A 116 -6.05 16.76 -26.23
CA VAL A 116 -5.65 15.78 -27.27
C VAL A 116 -6.81 14.85 -27.63
N SER A 117 -7.56 14.37 -26.64
CA SER A 117 -8.72 13.51 -26.82
C SER A 117 -9.83 14.20 -27.63
N ARG A 118 -10.07 15.51 -27.40
CA ARG A 118 -11.03 16.29 -28.20
C ARG A 118 -10.57 16.45 -29.64
N THR A 119 -9.29 16.79 -29.86
CA THR A 119 -8.72 16.91 -31.20
C THR A 119 -8.77 15.58 -31.94
N PHE A 120 -8.39 14.49 -31.28
CA PHE A 120 -8.46 13.14 -31.82
C PHE A 120 -9.89 12.75 -32.17
N SER A 121 -10.86 13.02 -31.30
CA SER A 121 -12.28 12.77 -31.56
C SER A 121 -12.81 13.56 -32.77
N LEU A 122 -12.36 14.81 -32.93
CA LEU A 122 -12.67 15.62 -34.12
C LEU A 122 -12.05 15.02 -35.38
N CYS A 123 -10.77 14.61 -35.33
CA CYS A 123 -10.12 13.94 -36.47
C CYS A 123 -10.86 12.66 -36.88
N ILE A 124 -11.26 11.83 -35.91
CA ILE A 124 -12.06 10.62 -36.18
C ILE A 124 -13.39 11.01 -36.84
N ARG A 125 -14.12 12.02 -36.34
CA ARG A 125 -15.38 12.45 -36.96
C ARG A 125 -15.20 13.03 -38.37
N THR A 126 -14.13 13.78 -38.62
CA THR A 126 -13.93 14.41 -39.93
C THR A 126 -13.43 13.44 -40.98
N PHE A 127 -12.62 12.45 -40.61
CA PHE A 127 -12.01 11.52 -41.57
C PHE A 127 -12.65 10.14 -41.54
N CYS A 128 -12.84 9.58 -40.36
CA CYS A 128 -13.35 8.23 -40.22
C CYS A 128 -14.86 8.16 -40.42
N ASP A 129 -15.67 9.09 -39.93
CA ASP A 129 -17.14 9.04 -40.19
C ASP A 129 -17.48 9.02 -41.69
N PRO A 130 -16.94 9.90 -42.56
CA PRO A 130 -17.26 9.82 -43.99
C PRO A 130 -16.67 8.56 -44.65
N LEU A 131 -15.54 8.03 -44.19
CA LEU A 131 -14.98 6.78 -44.68
C LEU A 131 -15.85 5.58 -44.30
N TYR A 132 -16.25 5.48 -43.03
CA TYR A 132 -17.13 4.42 -42.54
C TYR A 132 -18.53 4.52 -43.17
N GLU A 133 -19.05 5.73 -43.37
CA GLU A 133 -20.32 5.91 -44.07
C GLU A 133 -20.23 5.54 -45.56
N ALA A 134 -19.13 5.89 -46.25
CA ALA A 134 -18.89 5.49 -47.63
C ALA A 134 -18.79 3.96 -47.75
N ILE A 135 -18.02 3.31 -46.88
CA ILE A 135 -17.90 1.85 -46.82
C ILE A 135 -19.28 1.22 -46.52
N GLY A 136 -20.02 1.77 -45.56
CA GLY A 136 -21.37 1.34 -45.23
C GLY A 136 -22.33 1.39 -46.41
N LYS A 137 -22.28 2.46 -47.23
CA LYS A 137 -23.08 2.59 -48.47
C LYS A 137 -22.69 1.57 -49.54
N VAL A 138 -21.41 1.25 -49.69
CA VAL A 138 -20.94 0.20 -50.61
C VAL A 138 -21.52 -1.16 -50.21
N PHE A 139 -21.50 -1.50 -48.91
CA PHE A 139 -22.09 -2.74 -48.43
C PHE A 139 -23.64 -2.74 -48.42
N SER A 140 -24.28 -1.60 -48.16
CA SER A 140 -25.75 -1.45 -48.17
C SER A 140 -26.35 -1.60 -49.58
N THR A 141 -25.56 -1.35 -50.63
CA THR A 141 -26.02 -1.51 -52.02
C THR A 141 -26.18 -3.00 -52.39
N ILE A 142 -25.56 -3.90 -51.63
CA ILE A 142 -25.74 -5.36 -51.78
C ILE A 142 -27.07 -5.76 -51.12
N LYS A 143 -28.19 -5.52 -51.81
CA LYS A 143 -29.49 -6.11 -51.45
C LYS A 143 -29.49 -7.58 -51.87
N ILE A 144 -29.30 -8.47 -50.91
CA ILE A 144 -29.53 -9.90 -51.11
C ILE A 144 -31.05 -10.13 -51.10
N THR A 145 -31.65 -10.17 -52.29
CA THR A 145 -33.03 -10.66 -52.44
C THR A 145 -33.00 -12.18 -52.27
N LEU A 146 -33.27 -12.65 -51.05
CA LEU A 146 -33.55 -14.06 -50.80
C LEU A 146 -34.87 -14.42 -51.49
N GLN A 147 -34.77 -14.97 -52.69
CA GLN A 147 -35.88 -15.66 -53.33
C GLN A 147 -36.12 -16.95 -52.55
N LYS A 148 -37.14 -16.93 -51.70
CA LYS A 148 -37.66 -18.14 -51.06
C LYS A 148 -38.30 -19.01 -52.15
N GLN A 149 -37.56 -19.99 -52.64
CA GLN A 149 -38.13 -21.15 -53.33
C GLN A 149 -38.64 -22.12 -52.27
N GLY A 150 -39.95 -22.35 -52.27
CA GLY A 150 -40.64 -23.29 -51.38
C GLY A 150 -41.94 -22.72 -50.85
#